data_AF-A0A1E3YY89-F1
#
_entry.id   AF-A0A1E3YY89-F1
#
_cell.length_a   1.000
_cell.length_b   1.000
_cell.length_c   1.000
_cell.angle_alpha   90.00
_cell.angle_beta   90.00
_cell.angle_gamma   90.00
#
_symmetry.space_group_name_H-M   'P 1'
#
loop_
_entity.id
_entity.type
_entity.pdbx_description
1 polymer ?
#
loop_
_entity_poly.entity_id
_entity_poly.type
_entity_poly.pdbx_seq_one_letter_code
_entity_poly.pdbx_strand_id
1 'polypeptide(L)'
;MTLTISKFRRLLPLLPVLAVTVFTVACAPLTVPPKSEYPVGRARLVLPPGAWQDLGTSEEATSSPAGRTPLQTRAVALRGVQGEWLAAVRVQTNRTGDLRGSPQGVGYCPPQQDVVVKDPADGSPVRADCLRFKLWASSPKWLEKNRPDLGQWMASRQIALSTPYAHVSYRYVTEAGVWVAVDALVDQRLISVRPRNNEEFLVAGLPFQQWAYDLAQAVRLSAGMVDGHLAIPPFPFPTPTSRP
;
A
#
# COMPACT_ATOMS: atom_id res chain seq x y z
N MET A 1 -39.32 -45.04 -56.62
CA MET A 1 -39.26 -45.08 -58.09
C MET A 1 -38.72 -43.75 -58.60
N THR A 2 -37.85 -43.80 -59.60
CA THR A 2 -37.75 -42.94 -60.80
C THR A 2 -39.05 -42.18 -61.18
N LEU A 3 -39.11 -40.99 -61.82
CA LEU A 3 -38.19 -39.98 -62.45
C LEU A 3 -38.87 -38.57 -62.29
N THR A 4 -38.59 -37.40 -62.92
CA THR A 4 -37.74 -36.90 -64.04
C THR A 4 -37.54 -35.37 -63.82
N ILE A 5 -36.32 -34.79 -63.77
CA ILE A 5 -35.53 -34.15 -64.86
C ILE A 5 -36.10 -32.86 -65.53
N SER A 6 -35.46 -31.72 -65.21
CA SER A 6 -35.03 -30.57 -66.05
C SER A 6 -36.01 -29.69 -66.86
N LYS A 7 -35.81 -28.36 -66.75
CA LYS A 7 -35.55 -27.50 -67.93
C LYS A 7 -34.73 -26.23 -67.60
N PHE A 8 -33.73 -25.94 -68.43
CA PHE A 8 -32.81 -24.79 -68.34
C PHE A 8 -33.30 -23.56 -69.15
N ARG A 9 -33.03 -22.33 -68.65
CA ARG A 9 -32.67 -21.11 -69.41
C ARG A 9 -32.21 -20.03 -68.39
N ARG A 10 -31.00 -19.48 -68.51
CA ARG A 10 -30.62 -18.22 -69.23
C ARG A 10 -31.27 -16.97 -68.59
N LEU A 11 -30.56 -15.90 -68.21
CA LEU A 11 -29.14 -15.50 -68.41
C LEU A 11 -28.66 -14.60 -67.23
N LEU A 12 -27.34 -14.53 -67.00
CA LEU A 12 -26.70 -13.43 -66.25
C LEU A 12 -26.35 -12.29 -67.25
N PRO A 13 -26.18 -11.03 -66.81
CA PRO A 13 -24.81 -10.61 -66.43
C PRO A 13 -24.68 -9.49 -65.35
N LEU A 14 -23.48 -9.45 -64.75
CA LEU A 14 -22.70 -8.26 -64.33
C LEU A 14 -23.37 -7.11 -63.54
N LEU A 15 -22.97 -6.97 -62.27
CA LEU A 15 -22.06 -5.89 -61.82
C LEU A 15 -21.58 -6.15 -60.36
N PRO A 16 -20.26 -6.16 -60.06
CA PRO A 16 -19.75 -6.34 -58.71
C PRO A 16 -19.48 -5.00 -58.00
N VAL A 17 -20.04 -4.80 -56.81
CA VAL A 17 -19.62 -3.70 -55.91
C VAL A 17 -18.55 -4.23 -54.96
N LEU A 18 -17.33 -3.71 -55.07
CA LEU A 18 -16.23 -4.06 -54.18
C LEU A 18 -16.46 -3.42 -52.79
N ALA A 19 -16.97 -4.20 -51.84
CA ALA A 19 -17.03 -3.80 -50.44
C ALA A 19 -15.62 -3.90 -49.82
N VAL A 20 -14.85 -2.82 -49.89
CA VAL A 20 -13.52 -2.74 -49.25
C VAL A 20 -13.70 -2.66 -47.73
N THR A 21 -13.64 -3.81 -47.06
CA THR A 21 -13.63 -3.89 -45.60
C THR A 21 -12.29 -3.40 -45.05
N VAL A 22 -12.20 -2.10 -44.78
CA VAL A 22 -11.05 -1.49 -44.11
C VAL A 22 -10.94 -2.08 -42.71
N PHE A 23 -9.97 -2.98 -42.50
CA PHE A 23 -9.59 -3.45 -41.18
C PHE A 23 -8.91 -2.32 -40.41
N THR A 24 -9.70 -1.54 -39.67
CA THR A 24 -9.18 -0.60 -38.68
C THR A 24 -8.56 -1.40 -37.54
N VAL A 25 -7.25 -1.62 -37.62
CA VAL A 25 -6.45 -2.16 -36.52
C VAL A 25 -6.43 -1.09 -35.42
N ALA A 26 -7.45 -1.12 -34.57
CA ALA A 26 -7.52 -0.29 -33.40
C ALA A 26 -6.39 -0.71 -32.45
N CYS A 27 -5.33 0.11 -32.38
CA CYS A 27 -4.45 0.10 -31.23
C CYS A 27 -5.31 0.39 -30.00
N ALA A 28 -5.70 -0.66 -29.27
CA ALA A 28 -6.29 -0.49 -27.96
C ALA A 28 -5.30 0.36 -27.14
N PRO A 29 -5.73 1.48 -26.55
CA PRO A 29 -4.86 2.21 -25.64
C PRO A 29 -4.42 1.23 -24.56
N LEU A 30 -3.14 1.28 -24.17
CA LEU A 30 -2.67 0.60 -22.98
C LEU A 30 -3.33 1.27 -21.78
N THR A 31 -4.54 0.83 -21.47
CA THR A 31 -5.30 1.23 -20.28
C THR A 31 -4.59 0.62 -19.07
N VAL A 32 -3.48 1.26 -18.69
CA VAL A 32 -2.92 1.16 -17.34
C VAL A 32 -4.11 1.41 -16.42
N PRO A 33 -4.58 0.41 -15.64
CA PRO A 33 -5.76 0.57 -14.83
C PRO A 33 -5.52 1.78 -13.91
N PRO A 34 -6.43 2.77 -13.86
CA PRO A 34 -6.17 4.07 -13.26
C PRO A 34 -5.69 3.84 -11.84
N LYS A 35 -4.43 4.22 -11.59
CA LYS A 35 -3.68 3.88 -10.37
C LYS A 35 -4.52 4.33 -9.18
N SER A 36 -5.08 3.37 -8.44
CA SER A 36 -6.19 3.64 -7.55
C SER A 36 -5.76 4.58 -6.43
N GLU A 37 -6.21 5.83 -6.50
CA GLU A 37 -6.00 6.82 -5.46
C GLU A 37 -7.10 6.68 -4.40
N TYR A 38 -6.69 6.39 -3.18
CA TYR A 38 -7.60 6.20 -2.06
C TYR A 38 -7.55 7.44 -1.16
N PRO A 39 -8.60 8.29 -1.12
CA PRO A 39 -8.58 9.50 -0.30
C PRO A 39 -8.59 9.15 1.19
N VAL A 40 -7.67 9.74 1.96
CA VAL A 40 -7.55 9.54 3.40
C VAL A 40 -7.30 10.90 4.05
N GLY A 41 -8.38 11.49 4.59
CA GLY A 41 -8.38 12.83 5.16
C GLY A 41 -7.84 13.88 4.18
N ARG A 42 -6.78 14.60 4.59
CA ARG A 42 -6.10 15.61 3.78
C ARG A 42 -5.14 15.05 2.70
N ALA A 43 -5.12 13.75 2.46
CA ALA A 43 -4.12 13.07 1.64
C ALA A 43 -4.74 12.08 0.63
N ARG A 44 -3.95 11.73 -0.38
CA ARG A 44 -4.32 10.76 -1.42
C ARG A 44 -3.34 9.59 -1.40
N LEU A 45 -3.78 8.46 -0.84
CA LEU A 45 -2.97 7.25 -0.75
C LEU A 45 -2.89 6.57 -2.12
N VAL A 46 -1.67 6.35 -2.59
CA VAL A 46 -1.39 5.78 -3.91
C VAL A 46 -0.49 4.55 -3.73
N LEU A 47 -0.94 3.40 -4.24
CA LEU A 47 -0.31 2.11 -3.96
C LEU A 47 0.62 1.67 -5.11
N PRO A 48 1.63 0.82 -4.82
CA PRO A 48 2.43 0.17 -5.87
C PRO A 48 1.60 -0.92 -6.58
N PRO A 49 2.01 -1.42 -7.75
CA PRO A 49 1.31 -2.48 -8.47
C PRO A 49 1.06 -3.73 -7.60
N GLY A 50 -0.15 -4.27 -7.64
CA GLY A 50 -0.56 -5.45 -6.88
C GLY A 50 -2.08 -5.56 -6.73
N ALA A 51 -2.55 -6.74 -6.29
CA ALA A 51 -3.97 -6.97 -6.01
C ALA A 51 -4.36 -6.38 -4.64
N TRP A 52 -4.45 -5.05 -4.57
CA TRP A 52 -4.84 -4.33 -3.36
C TRP A 52 -6.35 -4.31 -3.15
N GLN A 53 -6.76 -4.71 -1.95
CA GLN A 53 -8.12 -4.65 -1.43
C GLN A 53 -8.23 -3.45 -0.48
N ASP A 54 -9.22 -2.57 -0.70
CA ASP A 54 -9.60 -1.55 0.28
C ASP A 54 -10.34 -2.20 1.45
N LEU A 55 -9.96 -1.85 2.67
CA LEU A 55 -10.59 -2.32 3.91
C LEU A 55 -11.50 -1.22 4.51
N GLY A 56 -11.57 -0.06 3.88
CA GLY A 56 -12.40 1.07 4.27
C GLY A 56 -11.71 2.04 5.22
N THR A 57 -12.48 3.02 5.66
CA THR A 57 -12.05 4.13 6.51
C THR A 57 -12.58 4.02 7.94
N SER A 58 -11.86 4.64 8.87
CA SER A 58 -12.31 4.93 10.23
C SER A 58 -12.07 6.41 10.54
N GLU A 59 -12.99 7.00 11.30
CA GLU A 59 -12.87 8.37 11.80
C GLU A 59 -12.38 8.31 13.25
N GLU A 60 -11.27 8.97 13.51
CA GLU A 60 -10.50 8.89 14.75
C GLU A 60 -10.18 10.30 15.25
N ALA A 61 -9.61 10.41 16.44
CA ALA A 61 -9.08 11.67 16.92
C ALA A 61 -7.96 11.42 17.94
N THR A 62 -6.89 12.20 17.83
CA THR A 62 -5.89 12.32 18.89
C THR A 62 -6.24 13.51 19.78
N SER A 63 -5.91 13.41 21.07
CA SER A 63 -6.16 14.45 22.08
C SER A 63 -4.82 14.88 22.67
N SER A 64 -4.54 16.18 22.62
CA SER A 64 -3.43 16.84 23.30
C SER A 64 -3.97 17.85 24.33
N PRO A 65 -3.13 18.37 25.25
CA PRO A 65 -3.51 19.48 26.13
C PRO A 65 -3.95 20.76 25.37
N ALA A 66 -3.57 20.90 24.10
CA ALA A 66 -3.90 22.04 23.25
C ALA A 66 -5.03 21.75 22.23
N GLY A 67 -5.75 20.63 22.38
CA GLY A 67 -6.98 20.36 21.63
C GLY A 67 -7.14 18.92 21.13
N ARG A 68 -8.23 18.69 20.40
CA ARG A 68 -8.56 17.40 19.77
C ARG A 68 -8.39 17.51 18.26
N THR A 69 -7.37 16.87 17.70
CA THR A 69 -7.14 16.86 16.25
C THR A 69 -7.97 15.74 15.61
N PRO A 70 -8.92 16.04 14.70
CA PRO A 70 -9.69 15.01 14.01
C PRO A 70 -8.82 14.34 12.94
N LEU A 71 -8.80 13.01 12.95
CA LEU A 71 -7.99 12.19 12.06
C LEU A 71 -8.90 11.27 11.24
N GLN A 72 -8.55 11.03 9.97
CA GLN A 72 -9.16 9.95 9.20
C GLN A 72 -8.10 8.89 8.93
N THR A 73 -8.47 7.65 9.20
CA THR A 73 -7.69 6.46 8.84
C THR A 73 -8.31 5.79 7.62
N ARG A 74 -7.48 5.29 6.71
CA ARG A 74 -7.85 4.27 5.71
C ARG A 74 -6.90 3.10 5.82
N ALA A 75 -7.40 1.89 5.65
CA ALA A 75 -6.57 0.70 5.58
C ALA A 75 -6.79 -0.09 4.28
N VAL A 76 -5.71 -0.68 3.78
CA VAL A 76 -5.67 -1.47 2.55
C VAL A 76 -4.81 -2.71 2.77
N ALA A 77 -5.05 -3.78 2.02
CA ALA A 77 -4.22 -4.99 2.11
C ALA A 77 -3.99 -5.63 0.75
N LEU A 78 -2.79 -6.16 0.54
CA LEU A 78 -2.33 -6.77 -0.69
C LEU A 78 -2.57 -8.29 -0.64
N ARG A 79 -3.25 -8.81 -1.66
CA ARG A 79 -3.37 -10.25 -1.91
C ARG A 79 -2.26 -10.76 -2.83
N GLY A 80 -1.80 -11.98 -2.59
CA GLY A 80 -1.01 -12.75 -3.55
C GLY A 80 -1.89 -13.53 -4.52
N VAL A 81 -1.26 -14.22 -5.48
CA VAL A 81 -2.00 -14.93 -6.55
C VAL A 81 -2.77 -16.15 -6.07
N GLN A 82 -2.45 -16.67 -4.87
CA GLN A 82 -3.20 -17.75 -4.22
C GLN A 82 -4.32 -17.21 -3.31
N GLY A 83 -4.56 -15.90 -3.33
CA GLY A 83 -5.47 -15.22 -2.41
C GLY A 83 -4.92 -15.08 -0.99
N GLU A 84 -3.63 -15.37 -0.76
CA GLU A 84 -3.02 -15.19 0.55
C GLU A 84 -2.79 -13.70 0.86
N TRP A 85 -2.72 -13.33 2.14
CA TRP A 85 -2.36 -11.97 2.53
C TRP A 85 -0.84 -11.78 2.44
N LEU A 86 -0.38 -10.76 1.70
CA LEU A 86 1.04 -10.41 1.55
C LEU A 86 1.43 -9.14 2.31
N ALA A 87 0.56 -8.14 2.37
CA ALA A 87 0.80 -6.93 3.15
C ALA A 87 -0.51 -6.32 3.65
N ALA A 88 -0.43 -5.54 4.72
CA ALA A 88 -1.52 -4.75 5.27
C ALA A 88 -0.97 -3.37 5.67
N VAL A 89 -1.59 -2.29 5.19
CA VAL A 89 -1.14 -0.91 5.40
C VAL A 89 -2.31 -0.09 5.94
N ARG A 90 -2.09 0.62 7.04
CA ARG A 90 -3.03 1.55 7.67
C ARG A 90 -2.42 2.94 7.67
N VAL A 91 -3.06 3.89 6.99
CA VAL A 91 -2.64 5.29 6.88
C VAL A 91 -3.62 6.16 7.65
N GLN A 92 -3.12 7.08 8.45
CA GLN A 92 -3.89 8.01 9.29
C GLN A 92 -3.41 9.44 9.06
N THR A 93 -4.31 10.37 8.73
CA THR A 93 -3.97 11.78 8.46
C THR A 93 -4.94 12.75 9.14
N ASN A 94 -4.66 14.05 9.14
CA ASN A 94 -5.69 15.06 9.48
C ASN A 94 -6.94 14.84 8.63
N ARG A 95 -8.12 14.84 9.24
CA ARG A 95 -9.40 14.64 8.54
C ARG A 95 -9.66 15.68 7.43
N THR A 96 -9.14 16.89 7.60
CA THR A 96 -9.26 18.00 6.64
C THR A 96 -7.94 18.77 6.56
N GLY A 97 -7.88 19.79 5.69
CA GLY A 97 -6.79 20.76 5.66
C GLY A 97 -6.76 21.77 6.83
N ASP A 98 -7.73 21.74 7.75
CA ASP A 98 -7.62 22.51 9.01
C ASP A 98 -6.65 21.78 9.97
N LEU A 99 -5.56 22.46 10.30
CA LEU A 99 -4.47 21.94 11.13
C LEU A 99 -4.48 22.52 12.55
N ARG A 100 -5.57 23.21 12.96
CA ARG A 100 -5.70 23.79 14.30
C ARG A 100 -5.62 22.74 15.41
N GLY A 101 -5.01 23.14 16.52
CA GLY A 101 -4.69 22.30 17.67
C GLY A 101 -3.22 21.91 17.66
N SER A 102 -2.43 22.51 18.56
CA SER A 102 -0.99 22.22 18.64
C SER A 102 -0.77 20.77 19.12
N PRO A 103 0.04 19.96 18.41
CA PRO A 103 0.24 18.57 18.75
C PRO A 103 1.33 18.42 19.83
N GLN A 104 1.09 18.94 21.04
CA GLN A 104 2.03 18.80 22.16
C GLN A 104 2.13 17.35 22.65
N GLY A 105 3.35 16.90 22.94
CA GLY A 105 3.66 15.56 23.47
C GLY A 105 3.73 14.45 22.42
N VAL A 106 3.42 14.72 21.16
CA VAL A 106 3.34 13.71 20.08
C VAL A 106 4.69 13.24 19.58
N GLY A 107 5.75 14.01 19.84
CA GLY A 107 7.10 13.75 19.35
C GLY A 107 7.81 12.59 20.02
N TYR A 108 7.28 12.09 21.14
CA TYR A 108 7.91 11.05 21.94
C TYR A 108 8.24 9.79 21.11
N CYS A 109 9.53 9.64 20.82
CA CYS A 109 10.09 8.57 19.99
C CYS A 109 11.12 7.72 20.76
N PRO A 110 10.77 7.11 21.91
CA PRO A 110 11.72 6.34 22.70
C PRO A 110 12.31 5.16 21.91
N PRO A 111 13.58 4.80 22.18
CA PRO A 111 14.17 3.55 21.70
C PRO A 111 13.42 2.35 22.27
N GLN A 112 13.47 1.22 21.56
CA GLN A 112 12.73 0.01 21.90
C GLN A 112 13.60 -1.22 21.61
N GLN A 113 13.62 -2.17 22.54
CA GLN A 113 14.43 -3.39 22.41
C GLN A 113 14.01 -4.20 21.18
N ASP A 114 15.00 -4.71 20.44
CA ASP A 114 14.86 -5.50 19.21
C ASP A 114 14.04 -4.82 18.09
N VAL A 115 14.00 -3.49 18.06
CA VAL A 115 13.34 -2.66 17.05
C VAL A 115 14.30 -1.57 16.61
N VAL A 116 14.45 -1.34 15.31
CA VAL A 116 15.21 -0.18 14.83
C VAL A 116 14.32 1.04 14.98
N VAL A 117 14.76 2.01 15.78
CA VAL A 117 14.10 3.31 15.97
C VAL A 117 14.98 4.40 15.37
N LYS A 118 14.38 5.36 14.68
CA LYS A 118 15.01 6.60 14.19
C LYS A 118 14.11 7.78 14.54
N ASP A 119 14.70 8.85 15.06
CA ASP A 119 14.03 10.10 15.38
C ASP A 119 14.81 11.33 14.87
N PRO A 120 14.68 11.72 13.59
CA PRO A 120 15.25 12.97 13.08
C PRO A 120 14.58 14.24 13.65
N ALA A 121 13.62 14.13 14.58
CA ALA A 121 13.11 15.26 15.35
C ALA A 121 13.81 15.40 16.73
N ASP A 122 14.78 14.52 17.05
CA ASP A 122 15.66 14.59 18.22
C ASP A 122 14.92 14.86 19.55
N GLY A 123 13.87 14.08 19.82
CA GLY A 123 13.06 14.20 21.04
C GLY A 123 12.17 15.45 21.13
N SER A 124 11.95 16.18 20.04
CA SER A 124 11.14 17.41 20.01
C SER A 124 9.77 17.24 20.70
N PRO A 125 9.33 18.17 21.57
CA PRO A 125 8.05 18.08 22.25
C PRO A 125 6.83 18.39 21.36
N VAL A 126 7.05 19.02 20.20
CA VAL A 126 6.00 19.57 19.30
C VAL A 126 6.05 19.01 17.87
N ARG A 127 7.03 18.16 17.55
CA ARG A 127 7.20 17.52 16.25
C ARG A 127 7.52 16.04 16.43
N ALA A 128 7.02 15.19 15.53
CA ALA A 128 7.43 13.79 15.44
C ALA A 128 8.08 13.53 14.07
N ASP A 129 9.21 12.84 14.04
CA ASP A 129 9.76 12.20 12.84
C ASP A 129 10.13 10.76 13.20
N CYS A 130 9.15 9.99 13.66
CA CYS A 130 9.40 8.80 14.45
C CYS A 130 9.20 7.52 13.64
N LEU A 131 10.30 6.93 13.16
CA LEU A 131 10.32 5.66 12.42
C LEU A 131 10.69 4.49 13.32
N ARG A 132 9.88 3.44 13.30
CA ARG A 132 10.15 2.15 13.93
C ARG A 132 10.01 1.01 12.91
N PHE A 133 10.95 0.07 12.89
CA PHE A 133 10.77 -1.16 12.11
C PHE A 133 11.39 -2.40 12.76
N LYS A 134 10.76 -3.56 12.50
CA LYS A 134 11.20 -4.88 12.97
C LYS A 134 10.95 -5.92 11.88
N LEU A 135 12.02 -6.55 11.39
CA LEU A 135 11.99 -7.55 10.31
C LEU A 135 11.26 -8.85 10.72
N TRP A 136 11.23 -9.14 12.02
CA TRP A 136 10.63 -10.35 12.61
C TRP A 136 9.53 -9.93 13.61
N ALA A 137 8.48 -9.29 13.12
CA ALA A 137 7.33 -8.88 13.93
C ALA A 137 6.43 -10.07 14.30
N SER A 138 6.50 -11.15 13.53
CA SER A 138 5.87 -12.44 13.80
C SER A 138 6.53 -13.28 14.90
N SER A 139 7.55 -12.76 15.61
CA SER A 139 8.10 -13.44 16.79
C SER A 139 7.00 -13.60 17.86
N PRO A 140 6.93 -14.72 18.60
CA PRO A 140 5.79 -15.05 19.46
C PRO A 140 5.36 -13.92 20.39
N LYS A 141 4.08 -13.53 20.29
CA LYS A 141 3.44 -12.46 21.07
C LYS A 141 4.03 -11.05 20.88
N TRP A 142 4.93 -10.81 19.91
CA TRP A 142 5.55 -9.49 19.75
C TRP A 142 4.54 -8.43 19.30
N LEU A 143 3.71 -8.73 18.29
CA LEU A 143 2.73 -7.77 17.78
C LEU A 143 1.67 -7.46 18.85
N GLU A 144 1.18 -8.48 19.55
CA GLU A 144 0.18 -8.39 20.60
C GLU A 144 0.68 -7.63 21.83
N LYS A 145 1.97 -7.79 22.19
CA LYS A 145 2.61 -7.06 23.29
C LYS A 145 2.88 -5.59 22.95
N ASN A 146 3.34 -5.31 21.73
CA ASN A 146 3.89 -3.98 21.39
C ASN A 146 2.92 -3.11 20.59
N ARG A 147 1.94 -3.72 19.89
CA ARG A 147 0.92 -3.11 19.02
C ARG A 147 -0.43 -3.86 19.12
N PRO A 148 -1.02 -3.97 20.33
CA PRO A 148 -2.31 -4.65 20.52
C PRO A 148 -3.43 -4.04 19.66
N ASP A 149 -3.37 -2.73 19.39
CA ASP A 149 -4.29 -2.01 18.51
C ASP A 149 -4.28 -2.58 17.07
N LEU A 150 -3.10 -2.94 16.56
CA LEU A 150 -2.91 -3.43 15.20
C LEU A 150 -3.25 -4.93 15.12
N GLY A 151 -2.94 -5.70 16.16
CA GLY A 151 -3.34 -7.11 16.27
C GLY A 151 -4.87 -7.30 16.37
N GLN A 152 -5.55 -6.48 17.19
CA GLN A 152 -7.02 -6.47 17.27
C GLN A 152 -7.65 -6.07 15.93
N TRP A 153 -7.10 -5.04 15.28
CA TRP A 153 -7.52 -4.61 13.95
C TRP A 153 -7.39 -5.74 12.91
N MET A 154 -6.24 -6.42 12.82
CA MET A 154 -6.05 -7.57 11.92
C MET A 154 -7.10 -8.65 12.17
N ALA A 155 -7.34 -9.03 13.43
CA ALA A 155 -8.31 -10.06 13.80
C ALA A 155 -9.73 -9.67 13.37
N SER A 156 -10.16 -8.43 13.64
CA SER A 156 -11.48 -7.92 13.22
C SER A 156 -11.68 -7.86 11.70
N ARG A 157 -10.60 -7.87 10.92
CA ARG A 157 -10.61 -7.84 9.44
C ARG A 157 -10.19 -9.18 8.82
N GLN A 158 -10.03 -10.23 9.62
CA GLN A 158 -9.61 -11.57 9.21
C GLN A 158 -8.30 -11.56 8.39
N ILE A 159 -7.39 -10.64 8.73
CA ILE A 159 -6.07 -10.52 8.11
C ILE A 159 -5.12 -11.50 8.80
N ALA A 160 -4.65 -12.48 8.03
CA ALA A 160 -3.72 -13.51 8.47
C ALA A 160 -2.51 -13.54 7.51
N LEU A 161 -1.50 -12.74 7.81
CA LEU A 161 -0.22 -12.76 7.09
C LEU A 161 0.52 -14.08 7.38
N SER A 162 1.13 -14.66 6.36
CA SER A 162 2.01 -15.82 6.57
C SER A 162 3.20 -15.42 7.45
N THR A 163 3.62 -16.33 8.33
CA THR A 163 4.86 -16.15 9.08
C THR A 163 6.05 -16.66 8.26
N PRO A 164 7.19 -15.96 8.25
CA PRO A 164 7.50 -14.72 8.97
C PRO A 164 6.99 -13.44 8.28
N TYR A 165 6.62 -12.44 9.09
CA TYR A 165 6.28 -11.09 8.63
C TYR A 165 7.00 -10.01 9.46
N ALA A 166 7.18 -8.85 8.85
CA ALA A 166 7.77 -7.65 9.44
C ALA A 166 6.71 -6.59 9.79
N HIS A 167 7.10 -5.60 10.58
CA HIS A 167 6.30 -4.42 10.93
C HIS A 167 7.11 -3.15 10.73
N VAL A 168 6.50 -2.13 10.16
CA VAL A 168 6.96 -0.73 10.13
C VAL A 168 5.87 0.14 10.72
N SER A 169 6.25 1.12 11.53
CA SER A 169 5.38 2.20 11.98
C SER A 169 6.13 3.51 11.86
N TYR A 170 5.57 4.45 11.12
CA TYR A 170 6.11 5.80 10.98
C TYR A 170 5.06 6.82 11.42
N ARG A 171 5.45 7.77 12.26
CA ARG A 171 4.62 8.92 12.66
C ARG A 171 5.37 10.21 12.37
N TYR A 172 4.89 10.96 11.38
CA TYR A 172 5.34 12.31 11.08
C TYR A 172 4.31 13.32 11.57
N VAL A 173 4.74 14.27 12.40
CA VAL A 173 3.89 15.35 12.88
C VAL A 173 4.68 16.66 12.87
N THR A 174 4.11 17.71 12.29
CA THR A 174 4.71 19.06 12.27
C THR A 174 4.14 19.92 13.39
N GLU A 175 4.90 20.93 13.82
CA GLU A 175 4.51 21.92 14.81
C GLU A 175 3.24 22.70 14.38
N ALA A 176 3.08 22.89 13.06
CA ALA A 176 1.92 23.47 12.42
C ALA A 176 0.69 22.53 12.36
N GLY A 177 0.72 21.36 13.01
CA GLY A 177 -0.44 20.47 13.16
C GLY A 177 -0.65 19.45 12.03
N VAL A 178 0.23 19.36 11.02
CA VAL A 178 0.15 18.27 10.02
C VAL A 178 0.43 16.96 10.72
N TRP A 179 -0.47 15.99 10.58
CA TRP A 179 -0.34 14.62 11.07
C TRP A 179 -0.40 13.65 9.89
N VAL A 180 0.63 12.81 9.74
CA VAL A 180 0.60 11.63 8.86
C VAL A 180 1.28 10.47 9.58
N ALA A 181 0.53 9.40 9.85
CA ALA A 181 1.06 8.16 10.40
C ALA A 181 0.75 6.98 9.45
N VAL A 182 1.69 6.05 9.36
CA VAL A 182 1.55 4.82 8.56
C VAL A 182 2.03 3.64 9.38
N ASP A 183 1.16 2.65 9.55
CA ASP A 183 1.52 1.31 10.01
C ASP A 183 1.49 0.35 8.81
N ALA A 184 2.53 -0.46 8.65
CA ALA A 184 2.61 -1.48 7.63
C ALA A 184 3.06 -2.82 8.23
N LEU A 185 2.38 -3.88 7.84
CA LEU A 185 2.75 -5.27 8.12
C LEU A 185 2.97 -5.99 6.79
N VAL A 186 4.08 -6.70 6.66
CA VAL A 186 4.58 -7.15 5.36
C VAL A 186 5.17 -8.56 5.47
N ASP A 187 4.65 -9.49 4.67
CA ASP A 187 5.21 -10.83 4.48
C ASP A 187 6.66 -10.73 3.97
N GLN A 188 7.58 -11.50 4.56
CA GLN A 188 9.00 -11.38 4.22
C GLN A 188 9.31 -11.64 2.74
N ARG A 189 8.48 -12.39 2.00
CA ARG A 189 8.64 -12.64 0.56
C ARG A 189 8.69 -11.35 -0.28
N LEU A 190 8.19 -10.23 0.24
CA LEU A 190 8.22 -8.91 -0.41
C LEU A 190 9.47 -8.08 -0.08
N ILE A 191 10.17 -8.37 1.02
CA ILE A 191 11.16 -7.45 1.65
C ILE A 191 12.49 -8.09 2.05
N SER A 192 12.63 -9.42 1.98
CA SER A 192 13.87 -10.15 2.30
C SER A 192 14.02 -11.37 1.39
N VAL A 193 15.26 -11.62 0.94
CA VAL A 193 15.64 -12.94 0.41
C VAL A 193 15.78 -13.94 1.55
N ARG A 194 15.58 -15.23 1.26
CA ARG A 194 16.11 -16.31 2.12
C ARG A 194 17.59 -16.47 1.79
N PRO A 195 18.53 -16.15 2.71
CA PRO A 195 19.95 -16.23 2.42
C PRO A 195 20.41 -17.68 2.27
N ARG A 196 21.33 -17.92 1.34
CA ARG A 196 21.90 -19.23 0.99
C ARG A 196 23.30 -19.45 1.54
N ASN A 197 23.94 -18.37 1.98
CA ASN A 197 25.30 -18.32 2.51
C ASN A 197 25.43 -17.17 3.53
N ASN A 198 26.60 -17.06 4.17
CA ASN A 198 26.85 -16.09 5.24
C ASN A 198 26.85 -14.63 4.74
N GLU A 199 27.32 -14.38 3.51
CA GLU A 199 27.38 -13.04 2.92
C GLU A 199 25.98 -12.49 2.64
N GLU A 200 25.12 -13.31 2.01
CA GLU A 200 23.69 -13.03 1.84
C GLU A 200 22.99 -12.80 3.18
N PHE A 201 23.33 -13.58 4.22
CA PHE A 201 22.73 -13.43 5.55
C PHE A 201 23.04 -12.06 6.19
N LEU A 202 24.28 -11.58 6.07
CA LEU A 202 24.69 -10.28 6.60
C LEU A 202 23.95 -9.10 5.93
N VAL A 203 23.52 -9.24 4.67
CA VAL A 203 22.83 -8.18 3.92
C VAL A 203 21.31 -8.37 3.80
N ALA A 204 20.75 -9.52 4.20
CA ALA A 204 19.34 -9.88 3.98
C ALA A 204 18.32 -8.85 4.53
N GLY A 205 18.68 -8.11 5.58
CA GLY A 205 17.84 -7.04 6.16
C GLY A 205 17.90 -5.69 5.45
N LEU A 206 18.87 -5.45 4.56
CA LEU A 206 19.06 -4.15 3.91
C LEU A 206 17.89 -3.72 3.00
N PRO A 207 17.27 -4.59 2.18
CA PRO A 207 16.14 -4.19 1.33
C PRO A 207 14.93 -3.73 2.14
N PHE A 208 14.64 -4.42 3.27
CA PHE A 208 13.59 -4.00 4.19
C PHE A 208 13.91 -2.66 4.88
N GLN A 209 15.15 -2.46 5.32
CA GLN A 209 15.60 -1.19 5.90
C GLN A 209 15.46 -0.03 4.92
N GLN A 210 15.85 -0.22 3.65
CA GLN A 210 15.71 0.81 2.63
C GLN A 210 14.24 1.13 2.37
N TRP A 211 13.38 0.12 2.17
CA TRP A 211 11.95 0.31 1.98
C TRP A 211 11.28 1.07 3.14
N ALA A 212 11.71 0.82 4.38
CA ALA A 212 11.23 1.57 5.55
C ALA A 212 11.68 3.04 5.57
N TYR A 213 12.88 3.36 5.06
CA TYR A 213 13.34 4.74 4.88
C TYR A 213 12.63 5.44 3.71
N ASP A 214 12.40 4.74 2.59
CA ASP A 214 11.67 5.26 1.44
C ASP A 214 10.20 5.56 1.82
N LEU A 215 9.57 4.71 2.63
CA LEU A 215 8.22 4.93 3.16
C LEU A 215 8.17 6.17 4.06
N ALA A 216 9.15 6.33 4.96
CA ALA A 216 9.24 7.52 5.79
C ALA A 216 9.42 8.79 4.93
N GLN A 217 10.25 8.72 3.88
CA GLN A 217 10.47 9.85 2.98
C GLN A 217 9.21 10.21 2.17
N ALA A 218 8.48 9.21 1.66
CA ALA A 218 7.19 9.44 0.98
C ALA A 218 6.16 10.13 1.89
N VAL A 219 6.14 9.78 3.18
CA VAL A 219 5.28 10.42 4.18
C VAL A 219 5.72 11.87 4.49
N ARG A 220 7.02 12.15 4.62
CA ARG A 220 7.52 13.53 4.78
C ARG A 220 7.13 14.42 3.60
N LEU A 221 7.26 13.89 2.38
CA LEU A 221 6.87 14.59 1.15
C LEU A 221 5.35 14.83 1.10
N SER A 222 4.53 13.80 1.37
CA SER A 222 3.07 13.91 1.45
C SER A 222 2.62 14.98 2.44
N ALA A 223 3.24 15.04 3.62
CA ALA A 223 2.92 16.04 4.64
C ALA A 223 3.10 17.49 4.14
N GLY A 224 4.14 17.75 3.33
CA GLY A 224 4.41 19.08 2.75
C GLY A 224 3.61 19.44 1.50
N MET A 225 2.94 18.49 0.84
CA MET A 225 2.15 18.76 -0.37
C MET A 225 0.71 19.18 -0.04
N VAL A 226 0.13 20.06 -0.87
CA VAL A 226 -1.23 20.61 -0.67
C VAL A 226 -2.31 19.53 -0.84
N ASP A 227 -2.14 18.66 -1.83
CA ASP A 227 -3.02 17.52 -2.15
C ASP A 227 -2.72 16.25 -1.32
N GLY A 228 -1.68 16.31 -0.48
CA GLY A 228 -1.19 15.22 0.35
C GLY A 228 -0.88 13.92 -0.41
N HIS A 229 -0.42 13.96 -1.66
CA HIS A 229 -0.12 12.74 -2.43
C HIS A 229 0.86 11.82 -1.67
N LEU A 230 0.44 10.59 -1.36
CA LEU A 230 1.21 9.61 -0.58
C LEU A 230 1.39 8.32 -1.37
N ALA A 231 2.48 8.26 -2.15
CA ALA A 231 2.88 7.04 -2.83
C ALA A 231 3.58 6.09 -1.85
N ILE A 232 2.98 4.93 -1.56
CA ILE A 232 3.67 3.84 -0.87
C ILE A 232 4.74 3.28 -1.81
N PRO A 233 6.02 3.17 -1.37
CA PRO A 233 7.09 2.67 -2.24
C PRO A 233 6.85 1.21 -2.66
N PRO A 234 7.27 0.83 -3.89
CA PRO A 234 7.19 -0.55 -4.33
C PRO A 234 8.03 -1.46 -3.43
N PHE A 235 7.54 -2.67 -3.20
CA PHE A 235 8.28 -3.66 -2.42
C PHE A 235 9.58 -4.07 -3.14
N PRO A 236 10.70 -4.29 -2.43
CA PRO A 236 11.97 -4.67 -3.04
C PRO A 236 11.92 -5.97 -3.86
N PHE A 237 11.01 -6.88 -3.54
CA PHE A 237 10.80 -8.14 -4.26
C PHE A 237 9.37 -8.21 -4.83
N PRO A 238 9.20 -8.81 -6.02
CA PRO A 238 7.88 -8.91 -6.66
C PRO A 238 6.92 -9.77 -5.84
N THR A 239 5.62 -9.49 -5.98
CA THR A 239 4.56 -10.35 -5.43
C THR A 239 4.76 -11.80 -5.88
N PRO A 240 4.81 -12.79 -4.97
CA PRO A 240 5.01 -14.18 -5.32
C PRO A 240 3.99 -14.67 -6.36
N THR A 241 4.48 -15.00 -7.55
CA THR A 241 3.73 -15.81 -8.51
C THR A 241 3.70 -17.26 -8.04
N SER A 242 2.70 -18.01 -8.48
CA SER A 242 2.61 -19.45 -8.23
C SER A 242 3.86 -20.13 -8.79
N ARG A 243 4.61 -20.82 -7.94
CA ARG A 243 5.76 -21.61 -8.36
C ARG A 243 5.28 -22.77 -9.25
N PRO A 244 5.94 -23.06 -10.38
CA PRO A 244 5.82 -24.36 -11.04
C PRO A 244 6.44 -25.47 -10.15
#